data_AF-S4MRP6-F1
#
_entry.id   AF-S4MRP6-F1
#
_cell.length_a   1.000
_cell.length_b   1.000
_cell.length_c   1.000
_cell.angle_alpha   90.00
_cell.angle_beta   90.00
_cell.angle_gamma   90.00
#
_symmetry.space_group_name_H-M   'P 1'
#
loop_
_entity.id
_entity.type
_entity.pdbx_description
1 polymer ?
#
loop_
_entity_poly.entity_id
_entity_poly.type
_entity_poly.pdbx_seq_one_letter_code
_entity_poly.pdbx_strand_id
1 'polypeptide(L)'
;MAAKTTAEVEQIMRANRADPERWLRNGDIEPTDERIRAATQALAYQPATTIQAMARAVVGYTANTSYEQLLREVFERTPVHLVAGARSRGGWDVPAWALTAAASYTELPGTGHMVMLEAPEAFGKLLAELFTTSPADPAAS
;
A
#
# COMPACT_ATOMS: atom_id res chain seq x y z
N MET A 1 -8.43 -0.02 -13.27
CA MET A 1 -7.73 -1.25 -13.72
C MET A 1 -8.67 -2.44 -13.87
N ALA A 2 -9.43 -2.84 -12.85
CA ALA A 2 -10.28 -4.05 -12.90
C ALA A 2 -11.31 -4.07 -14.05
N ALA A 3 -11.99 -2.95 -14.28
CA ALA A 3 -13.03 -2.80 -15.31
C ALA A 3 -12.51 -2.54 -16.73
N LYS A 4 -11.19 -2.35 -16.89
CA LYS A 4 -10.58 -2.09 -18.21
C LYS A 4 -10.38 -3.40 -18.97
N THR A 5 -10.40 -3.32 -20.29
CA THR A 5 -10.00 -4.41 -21.18
C THR A 5 -8.50 -4.69 -21.06
N THR A 6 -8.05 -5.88 -21.44
CA THR A 6 -6.62 -6.25 -21.40
C THR A 6 -5.78 -5.29 -22.23
N ALA A 7 -6.24 -4.92 -23.43
CA ALA A 7 -5.53 -4.00 -24.32
C ALA A 7 -5.35 -2.60 -23.71
N GLU A 8 -6.38 -2.07 -23.02
CA GLU A 8 -6.27 -0.80 -22.31
C GLU A 8 -5.28 -0.87 -21.15
N VAL A 9 -5.29 -1.95 -20.37
CA VAL A 9 -4.34 -2.12 -19.26
C VAL A 9 -2.92 -2.22 -19.79
N GLU A 10 -2.69 -2.99 -20.85
CA GLU A 10 -1.39 -3.04 -21.50
C GLU A 10 -0.93 -1.67 -22.00
N GLN A 11 -1.82 -0.90 -22.61
CA GLN A 11 -1.49 0.44 -23.08
C GLN A 11 -1.08 1.36 -21.93
N ILE A 12 -1.81 1.34 -20.81
CA ILE A 12 -1.46 2.11 -19.62
C ILE A 12 -0.11 1.66 -19.06
N MET A 13 0.12 0.35 -18.95
CA MET A 13 1.39 -0.17 -18.44
C MET A 13 2.57 0.15 -19.36
N ARG A 14 2.38 0.09 -20.68
CA ARG A 14 3.40 0.55 -21.66
C ARG A 14 3.71 2.03 -21.46
N ALA A 15 2.69 2.87 -21.36
CA ALA A 15 2.87 4.31 -21.17
C ALA A 15 3.57 4.64 -19.84
N ASN A 16 3.27 3.90 -18.75
CA ASN A 16 3.93 4.11 -17.46
C ASN A 16 5.39 3.65 -17.49
N ARG A 17 5.70 2.51 -18.12
CA ARG A 17 7.08 2.03 -18.26
C ARG A 17 7.94 2.93 -19.14
N ALA A 18 7.36 3.54 -20.17
CA ALA A 18 8.05 4.46 -21.05
C ALA A 18 8.43 5.79 -20.37
N ASP A 19 7.75 6.13 -19.27
CA ASP A 19 7.92 7.41 -18.58
C ASP A 19 7.68 7.25 -17.06
N PRO A 20 8.66 6.65 -16.34
CA PRO A 20 8.56 6.46 -14.90
C PRO A 20 8.52 7.78 -14.12
N GLU A 21 9.11 8.86 -14.65
CA GLU A 21 9.06 10.18 -14.03
C GLU A 21 7.63 10.73 -13.97
N ARG A 22 6.90 10.70 -15.09
CA ARG A 22 5.49 11.10 -15.09
C ARG A 22 4.68 10.22 -14.15
N TRP A 23 4.97 8.92 -14.11
CA TRP A 23 4.29 8.01 -13.19
C TRP A 23 4.51 8.40 -11.72
N LEU A 24 5.73 8.80 -11.33
CA LEU A 24 6.04 9.31 -9.99
C LEU A 24 5.33 10.64 -9.70
N ARG A 25 5.39 11.61 -10.63
CA ARG A 25 4.73 12.91 -10.46
C ARG A 25 3.22 12.78 -10.30
N ASN A 26 2.59 11.83 -11.00
CA ASN A 26 1.17 11.53 -10.85
C ASN A 26 0.81 10.98 -9.46
N GLY A 27 1.79 10.49 -8.70
CA GLY A 27 1.64 10.08 -7.29
C GLY A 27 2.08 11.15 -6.30
N ASP A 28 2.32 12.38 -6.73
CA ASP A 28 2.88 13.49 -5.93
C ASP A 28 4.25 13.14 -5.31
N ILE A 29 5.09 12.43 -6.08
CA ILE A 29 6.44 12.03 -5.69
C ILE A 29 7.46 12.74 -6.57
N GLU A 30 8.39 13.44 -5.95
CA GLU A 30 9.51 14.09 -6.65
C GLU A 30 10.43 13.04 -7.31
N PRO A 31 10.65 13.10 -8.63
CA PRO A 31 11.43 12.11 -9.37
C PRO A 31 12.94 12.36 -9.25
N THR A 32 13.52 12.01 -8.11
CA THR A 32 14.99 11.92 -7.98
C THR A 32 15.53 10.72 -8.75
N ASP A 33 16.81 10.74 -9.14
CA ASP A 33 17.44 9.63 -9.87
C ASP A 33 17.24 8.26 -9.19
N GLU A 34 17.32 8.24 -7.86
CA GLU A 34 17.08 7.02 -7.07
C GLU A 34 15.64 6.53 -7.18
N ARG A 35 14.67 7.43 -7.04
CA ARG A 35 13.24 7.09 -7.14
C ARG A 35 12.84 6.69 -8.55
N ILE A 36 13.43 7.30 -9.58
CA ILE A 36 13.24 6.90 -10.98
C ILE A 36 13.75 5.46 -11.20
N ARG A 37 14.93 5.12 -10.67
CA ARG A 37 15.45 3.74 -10.75
C ARG A 37 14.52 2.75 -10.07
N ALA A 38 14.07 3.05 -8.86
CA ALA A 38 13.13 2.19 -8.12
C ALA A 38 11.78 2.05 -8.84
N ALA A 39 11.22 3.14 -9.36
CA ALA A 39 9.97 3.12 -10.13
C ALA A 39 10.10 2.29 -11.41
N THR A 40 11.23 2.42 -12.13
CA THR A 40 11.52 1.63 -13.33
C THR A 40 11.51 0.14 -13.02
N GLN A 41 12.19 -0.27 -11.94
CA GLN A 41 12.20 -1.67 -11.50
C GLN A 41 10.80 -2.15 -11.11
N ALA A 42 10.05 -1.36 -10.33
CA ALA A 42 8.70 -1.70 -9.90
C ALA A 42 7.72 -1.85 -11.09
N LEU A 43 7.76 -0.93 -12.06
CA LEU A 43 6.91 -0.96 -13.26
C LEU A 43 7.23 -2.12 -14.20
N ALA A 44 8.47 -2.62 -14.17
CA ALA A 44 8.91 -3.80 -14.91
C ALA A 44 8.57 -5.12 -14.20
N TYR A 45 8.27 -5.10 -12.90
CA TYR A 45 8.21 -6.30 -12.06
C TYR A 45 7.10 -7.30 -12.44
N GLN A 46 5.95 -6.81 -12.94
CA GLN A 46 4.80 -7.66 -13.27
C GLN A 46 4.25 -7.36 -14.67
N PRO A 47 3.78 -8.38 -15.41
CA PRO A 47 3.09 -8.15 -16.66
C PRO A 47 1.73 -7.47 -16.43
N ALA A 48 1.22 -6.81 -17.47
CA ALA A 48 -0.05 -6.07 -17.39
C ALA A 48 -1.24 -6.98 -17.04
N THR A 49 -1.20 -8.24 -17.50
CA THR A 49 -2.18 -9.27 -17.18
C THR A 49 -2.22 -9.60 -15.69
N THR A 50 -1.07 -9.71 -15.02
CA THR A 50 -1.03 -9.93 -13.57
C THR A 50 -1.60 -8.73 -12.80
N ILE A 51 -1.25 -7.50 -13.21
CA ILE A 51 -1.82 -6.29 -12.60
C ILE A 51 -3.34 -6.25 -12.75
N GLN A 52 -3.87 -6.60 -13.93
CA GLN A 52 -5.31 -6.66 -14.17
C GLN A 52 -5.99 -7.75 -13.35
N ALA A 53 -5.41 -8.95 -13.30
CA ALA A 53 -5.93 -10.07 -12.53
C ALA A 53 -5.98 -9.74 -11.03
N MET A 54 -4.92 -9.14 -10.49
CA MET A 54 -4.87 -8.66 -9.11
C MET A 54 -5.95 -7.59 -8.85
N ALA A 55 -6.09 -6.60 -9.74
CA ALA A 55 -7.12 -5.57 -9.59
C ALA A 55 -8.54 -6.17 -9.58
N ARG A 56 -8.82 -7.18 -10.42
CA ARG A 56 -10.11 -7.89 -10.42
C ARG A 56 -10.32 -8.70 -9.16
N ALA A 57 -9.29 -9.39 -8.69
CA ALA A 57 -9.35 -10.18 -7.47
C ALA A 57 -9.64 -9.29 -6.24
N VAL A 58 -8.94 -8.16 -6.12
CA VAL A 58 -9.19 -7.18 -5.04
C VAL A 58 -10.64 -6.72 -5.09
N VAL A 59 -11.11 -6.18 -6.22
CA VAL A 59 -12.50 -5.70 -6.33
C VAL A 59 -13.51 -6.80 -6.05
N GLY A 60 -13.31 -8.00 -6.60
CA GLY A 60 -14.22 -9.13 -6.41
C GLY A 60 -14.31 -9.59 -4.96
N TYR A 61 -13.20 -9.54 -4.22
CA TYR A 61 -13.16 -9.94 -2.82
C TYR A 61 -13.68 -8.85 -1.89
N THR A 62 -13.25 -7.61 -2.07
CA THR A 62 -13.60 -6.49 -1.18
C THR A 62 -15.01 -5.96 -1.40
N ALA A 63 -15.64 -6.26 -2.54
CA ALA A 63 -17.05 -5.91 -2.79
C ALA A 63 -18.03 -6.85 -2.05
N ASN A 64 -17.56 -7.94 -1.44
CA ASN A 64 -18.42 -8.83 -0.67
C ASN A 64 -18.86 -8.16 0.63
N THR A 65 -20.15 -8.26 0.97
CA THR A 65 -20.71 -7.70 2.22
C THR A 65 -20.11 -8.33 3.48
N SER A 66 -19.57 -9.55 3.41
CA SER A 66 -18.87 -10.18 4.54
C SER A 66 -17.44 -9.68 4.74
N TYR A 67 -16.87 -8.91 3.79
CA TYR A 67 -15.48 -8.47 3.86
C TYR A 67 -15.18 -7.65 5.13
N GLU A 68 -16.09 -6.75 5.53
CA GLU A 68 -15.91 -5.97 6.75
C GLU A 68 -15.88 -6.84 8.00
N GLN A 69 -16.75 -7.85 8.08
CA GLN A 69 -16.77 -8.79 9.21
C GLN A 69 -15.46 -9.58 9.29
N LEU A 70 -14.97 -10.11 8.15
CA LEU A 70 -13.69 -10.81 8.10
C LEU A 70 -12.53 -9.91 8.55
N LEU A 71 -12.56 -8.62 8.18
CA LEU A 71 -11.54 -7.67 8.62
C LEU A 71 -11.59 -7.45 10.13
N ARG A 72 -12.78 -7.37 10.74
CA ARG A 72 -12.93 -7.27 12.20
C ARG A 72 -12.33 -8.48 12.92
N GLU A 73 -12.60 -9.69 12.42
CA GLU A 73 -12.03 -10.92 12.99
C GLU A 73 -10.48 -10.92 12.95
N VAL A 74 -9.88 -10.31 11.92
CA VAL A 74 -8.41 -10.13 11.87
C VAL A 74 -7.94 -9.18 12.96
N PHE A 75 -8.59 -8.02 13.12
CA PHE A 75 -8.26 -7.03 14.15
C PHE A 75 -8.43 -7.57 15.57
N GLU A 76 -9.40 -8.46 15.80
CA GLU A 76 -9.63 -9.11 17.10
C GLU A 76 -8.52 -10.11 17.45
N ARG A 77 -7.94 -10.78 16.44
CA ARG A 77 -6.99 -11.87 16.62
C ARG A 77 -5.53 -11.46 16.49
N THR A 78 -5.27 -10.36 15.80
CA THR A 78 -3.91 -9.92 15.44
C THR A 78 -3.78 -8.43 15.75
N PRO A 79 -2.71 -8.00 16.45
CA PRO A 79 -2.41 -6.59 16.59
C PRO A 79 -2.20 -5.95 15.20
N VAL A 80 -3.17 -5.13 14.77
CA VAL A 80 -3.07 -4.40 13.50
C VAL A 80 -2.53 -3.01 13.75
N HIS A 81 -1.43 -2.68 13.09
CA HIS A 81 -0.82 -1.36 13.12
C HIS A 81 -1.07 -0.65 11.79
N LEU A 82 -1.73 0.50 11.84
CA LEU A 82 -2.07 1.29 10.67
C LEU A 82 -1.02 2.37 10.44
N VAL A 83 -0.37 2.35 9.28
CA VAL A 83 0.68 3.31 8.91
C VAL A 83 0.30 4.02 7.61
N ALA A 84 0.17 5.34 7.65
CA ALA A 84 -0.16 6.17 6.49
C ALA A 84 0.91 7.24 6.26
N GLY A 85 1.08 7.69 5.02
CA GLY A 85 1.79 8.95 4.77
C GLY A 85 0.84 10.13 4.97
N ALA A 86 1.27 11.12 5.75
CA ALA A 86 0.43 12.23 6.20
C ALA A 86 -0.27 12.98 5.05
N ARG A 87 0.39 13.14 3.88
CA ARG A 87 -0.23 13.82 2.71
C ARG A 87 -1.37 13.02 2.10
N SER A 88 -1.31 11.69 2.17
CA SER A 88 -2.29 10.80 1.54
C SER A 88 -3.42 10.37 2.46
N ARG A 89 -3.27 10.56 3.78
CA ARG A 89 -4.20 10.05 4.79
C ARG A 89 -5.64 10.53 4.56
N GLY A 90 -5.84 11.79 4.18
CA GLY A 90 -7.18 12.35 3.97
C GLY A 90 -7.98 11.63 2.87
N GLY A 91 -7.31 10.95 1.94
CA GLY A 91 -7.95 10.20 0.85
C GLY A 91 -8.21 8.72 1.17
N TRP A 92 -7.87 8.24 2.36
CA TRP A 92 -8.07 6.85 2.74
C TRP A 92 -9.53 6.60 3.16
N ASP A 93 -10.14 5.60 2.54
CA ASP A 93 -11.43 5.04 2.97
C ASP A 93 -11.20 3.99 4.05
N VAL A 94 -10.87 4.45 5.27
CA VAL A 94 -10.73 3.58 6.45
C VAL A 94 -11.93 3.76 7.36
N PRO A 95 -12.69 2.69 7.65
CA PRO A 95 -13.81 2.76 8.59
C PRO A 95 -13.36 3.25 9.97
N ALA A 96 -14.20 4.07 10.61
CA ALA A 96 -13.89 4.63 11.94
C ALA A 96 -13.57 3.54 12.98
N TRP A 97 -14.27 2.40 12.92
CA TRP A 97 -14.03 1.29 13.84
C TRP A 97 -12.61 0.72 13.73
N ALA A 98 -12.01 0.72 12.54
CA ALA A 98 -10.67 0.16 12.33
C ALA A 98 -9.61 1.05 12.95
N LEU A 99 -9.81 2.37 12.92
CA LEU A 99 -8.93 3.33 13.62
C LEU A 99 -9.00 3.15 15.13
N THR A 100 -10.18 2.87 15.68
CA THR A 100 -10.35 2.60 17.11
C THR A 100 -9.81 1.23 17.53
N ALA A 101 -9.94 0.22 16.67
CA ALA A 101 -9.52 -1.15 16.96
C ALA A 101 -8.02 -1.39 16.71
N ALA A 102 -7.34 -0.52 15.96
CA ALA A 102 -5.91 -0.67 15.67
C ALA A 102 -5.07 -0.61 16.95
N ALA A 103 -4.05 -1.46 17.04
CA ALA A 103 -3.08 -1.47 18.13
C ALA A 103 -2.20 -0.21 18.12
N SER A 104 -1.95 0.34 16.93
CA SER A 104 -1.45 1.71 16.78
C SER A 104 -1.88 2.31 15.45
N TYR A 105 -1.81 3.63 15.40
CA TYR A 105 -2.03 4.41 14.19
C TYR A 105 -0.91 5.45 14.07
N THR A 106 -0.23 5.50 12.93
CA THR A 106 0.92 6.39 12.71
C THR A 106 0.84 7.05 11.35
N GLU A 107 1.01 8.37 11.33
CA GLU A 107 1.19 9.15 10.11
C GLU A 107 2.65 9.55 9.96
N LEU A 108 3.29 9.14 8.86
CA LEU A 108 4.65 9.54 8.54
C LEU A 108 4.66 10.95 7.93
N PRO A 109 5.28 11.95 8.60
CA PRO A 109 5.32 13.32 8.10
C PRO A 109 6.02 13.41 6.75
N GLY A 110 5.59 14.36 5.91
CA GLY A 110 6.28 14.65 4.65
C GLY A 110 6.23 13.52 3.62
N THR A 111 5.33 12.55 3.75
CA THR A 111 5.16 11.43 2.81
C THR A 111 3.71 11.31 2.30
N GLY A 112 3.57 10.81 1.07
CA GLY A 112 2.31 10.44 0.45
C GLY A 112 2.04 8.93 0.53
N HIS A 113 1.38 8.39 -0.49
CA HIS A 113 0.93 7.00 -0.48
C HIS A 113 2.09 5.99 -0.47
N MET A 114 3.23 6.35 -1.07
CA MET A 114 4.37 5.45 -1.24
C MET A 114 5.45 5.72 -0.18
N VAL A 115 5.08 5.56 1.10
CA VAL A 115 5.97 5.80 2.25
C VAL A 115 7.34 5.09 2.13
N MET A 116 7.37 3.90 1.54
CA MET A 116 8.61 3.12 1.28
C MET A 116 9.59 3.81 0.35
N LEU A 117 9.06 4.54 -0.63
CA LEU A 117 9.84 5.19 -1.67
C LEU A 117 10.20 6.63 -1.28
N GLU A 118 9.32 7.26 -0.49
CA GLU A 118 9.45 8.66 -0.12
C GLU A 118 10.34 8.87 1.10
N ALA A 119 10.26 7.99 2.11
CA ALA A 119 11.07 8.06 3.32
C ALA A 119 11.48 6.64 3.80
N PRO A 120 12.33 5.93 3.03
CA PRO A 120 12.68 4.53 3.31
C PRO A 120 13.28 4.34 4.71
N GLU A 121 14.12 5.26 5.18
CA GLU A 121 14.76 5.17 6.50
C GLU A 121 13.74 5.36 7.63
N ALA A 122 12.87 6.37 7.52
CA ALA A 122 11.85 6.65 8.52
C ALA A 122 10.84 5.51 8.62
N PHE A 123 10.42 4.96 7.47
CA PHE A 123 9.54 3.81 7.45
C PHE A 123 10.23 2.54 7.99
N GLY A 124 11.49 2.30 7.63
CA GLY A 124 12.26 1.16 8.13
C GLY A 124 12.44 1.19 9.64
N LYS A 125 12.72 2.38 10.21
CA LYS A 125 12.79 2.58 11.66
C LYS A 125 11.45 2.28 12.34
N LEU A 126 10.35 2.78 11.78
CA LEU A 126 9.00 2.50 12.29
C LEU A 126 8.70 0.99 12.31
N LEU A 127 9.02 0.26 11.23
CA LEU A 127 8.84 -1.18 11.21
C LEU A 127 9.65 -1.89 12.31
N ALA A 128 10.92 -1.51 12.49
CA ALA A 128 11.75 -2.10 13.53
C ALA A 128 11.15 -1.89 14.93
N GLU A 129 10.63 -0.68 15.21
CA GLU A 129 9.95 -0.37 16.48
C GLU A 129 8.71 -1.24 16.68
N LEU A 130 7.86 -1.39 15.65
CA LEU A 130 6.66 -2.23 15.71
C LEU A 130 6.98 -3.72 15.94
N PHE A 131 8.05 -4.25 15.33
CA PHE A 131 8.45 -5.64 15.54
C PHE A 131 9.04 -5.90 16.92
N THR A 132 9.68 -4.91 17.55
CA THR A 132 10.23 -5.04 18.90
C THR A 132 9.20 -4.86 20.02
N THR A 133 8.06 -4.22 19.73
CA THR A 133 7.00 -3.92 20.70
C THR A 133 5.83 -4.91 20.66
N SER A 134 5.83 -5.87 19.73
CA SER A 134 4.88 -6.98 19.76
C SER A 134 5.20 -7.89 20.96
N PRO A 135 4.23 -8.19 21.86
CA PRO A 135 4.48 -9.07 22.98
C PRO A 135 4.97 -10.43 22.46
N ALA A 136 6.07 -10.91 23.03
CA ALA A 136 6.59 -12.23 22.74
C ALA A 136 5.49 -13.29 22.93
N ASP A 137 5.45 -14.25 22.01
CA ASP A 137 4.56 -15.39 22.02
C ASP A 137 4.63 -16.12 23.39
N PRO A 138 3.54 -16.22 24.17
CA PRO A 138 3.56 -16.89 25.48
C PRO A 138 3.77 -18.40 25.38
N ALA A 139 3.90 -18.97 24.17
CA ALA A 139 4.12 -20.39 23.93
C ALA A 139 5.60 -20.83 23.96
N ALA A 140 6.54 -19.92 24.23
CA ALA A 140 7.95 -20.27 24.45
C ALA A 140 8.26 -20.33 25.95
N SER A 141 7.86 -21.41 26.62
CA SER A 141 8.39 -21.84 27.93
C SER A 141 8.32 -23.35 28.06
#